data_AF-A0A7J3EKW9-F1
#
_entry.id   AF-A0A7J3EKW9-F1
#
_cell.length_a   1.000
_cell.length_b   1.000
_cell.length_c   1.000
_cell.angle_alpha   90.00
_cell.angle_beta   90.00
_cell.angle_gamma   90.00
#
_symmetry.space_group_name_H-M   'P 1'
#
loop_
_entity.id
_entity.type
_entity.pdbx_description
1 polymer ?
#
loop_
_entity_poly.entity_id
_entity_poly.type
_entity_poly.pdbx_seq_one_letter_code
_entity_poly.pdbx_strand_id
1 'polypeptide(L)'
;MSEVVEISVAEWRGSLEKLGEVLLSISREIGLEGVANSLSKRVKNASELLDADRIKALIIKDEHALAFIAASPEESKKIVSVRTGTGLVRIPIYPREFYVTQVGPYGIKCTCEDALMTSAKADKALMGVARVLEAGFSEVRPLPISSKYIICKHTLALTSLLNRLGIVRLDDSRFAKVLRLSVVVLALREGLVNQNTLKESENLTTLLSELLRVGD
;
A
#
# COMPACT_ATOMS: atom_id res chain seq x y z
N MET A 1 -16.48 -22.86 -17.11
CA MET A 1 -16.74 -23.49 -15.79
C MET A 1 -16.14 -22.57 -14.74
N SER A 2 -16.96 -21.99 -13.87
CA SER A 2 -16.44 -21.23 -12.72
C SER A 2 -16.06 -22.24 -11.65
N GLU A 3 -14.75 -22.37 -11.38
CA GLU A 3 -14.27 -23.10 -10.22
C GLU A 3 -14.77 -22.36 -8.97
N VAL A 4 -15.60 -23.02 -8.15
CA VAL A 4 -16.03 -22.47 -6.87
C VAL A 4 -14.91 -22.76 -5.89
N VAL A 5 -14.13 -21.74 -5.55
CA VAL A 5 -13.09 -21.84 -4.52
C VAL A 5 -13.68 -21.36 -3.20
N GLU A 6 -13.92 -22.29 -2.28
CA GLU A 6 -14.34 -21.96 -0.92
C GLU A 6 -13.10 -21.64 -0.07
N ILE A 7 -13.11 -20.48 0.59
CA ILE A 7 -12.10 -20.09 1.58
C ILE A 7 -12.82 -19.73 2.87
N SER A 8 -12.41 -20.36 3.97
CA SER A 8 -12.88 -19.97 5.29
C SER A 8 -12.20 -18.67 5.78
N VAL A 9 -12.91 -17.90 6.60
CA VAL A 9 -12.34 -16.69 7.24
C VAL A 9 -11.08 -17.02 8.06
N ALA A 10 -11.02 -18.22 8.65
CA ALA A 10 -9.85 -18.69 9.41
C ALA A 10 -8.62 -18.86 8.50
N GLU A 11 -8.77 -19.47 7.32
CA GLU A 11 -7.68 -19.62 6.36
C GLU A 11 -7.19 -18.29 5.80
N TRP A 12 -8.13 -17.38 5.51
CA TRP A 12 -7.78 -16.04 5.06
C TRP A 12 -7.03 -15.26 6.16
N ARG A 13 -7.47 -15.38 7.41
CA ARG A 13 -6.78 -14.80 8.57
C ARG A 13 -5.36 -15.34 8.74
N GLY A 14 -5.17 -16.66 8.64
CA GLY A 14 -3.83 -17.26 8.71
C GLY A 14 -2.89 -16.74 7.61
N SER A 15 -3.41 -16.49 6.40
CA SER A 15 -2.61 -15.84 5.34
C SER A 15 -2.27 -14.39 5.66
N LEU A 16 -3.18 -13.64 6.29
CA LEU A 16 -2.93 -12.26 6.73
C LEU A 16 -1.84 -12.20 7.82
N GLU A 17 -1.90 -13.12 8.78
CA GLU A 17 -0.89 -13.24 9.84
C GLU A 17 0.49 -13.53 9.24
N LYS A 18 0.58 -14.52 8.36
CA LYS A 18 1.81 -14.85 7.62
C LYS A 18 2.36 -13.66 6.83
N LEU A 19 1.50 -12.91 6.14
CA LEU A 19 1.90 -11.70 5.43
C LEU A 19 2.47 -10.64 6.40
N GLY A 20 1.84 -10.47 7.57
CA GLY A 20 2.33 -9.59 8.62
C GLY A 20 3.71 -9.98 9.12
N GLU A 21 3.95 -11.26 9.38
CA GLU A 21 5.25 -11.80 9.79
C GLU A 21 6.34 -11.56 8.74
N VAL A 22 6.03 -11.77 7.44
CA VAL A 22 6.95 -11.50 6.34
C VAL A 22 7.32 -10.02 6.30
N LEU A 23 6.34 -9.11 6.40
CA LEU A 23 6.60 -7.66 6.40
C LEU A 23 7.42 -7.21 7.62
N LEU A 24 7.19 -7.79 8.80
CA LEU A 24 8.00 -7.53 10.00
C LEU A 24 9.41 -8.12 9.91
N SER A 25 9.58 -9.26 9.23
CA SER A 25 10.90 -9.81 8.94
C SER A 25 11.68 -8.90 8.01
N ILE A 26 11.04 -8.44 6.93
CA ILE A 26 11.62 -7.47 5.99
C ILE A 26 12.03 -6.19 6.72
N SER A 27 11.19 -5.63 7.59
CA SER A 27 11.52 -4.40 8.29
C SER A 27 12.75 -4.53 9.19
N ARG A 28 12.95 -5.70 9.82
CA ARG A 28 14.15 -5.99 10.62
C ARG A 28 15.38 -6.15 9.74
N GLU A 29 15.27 -6.89 8.64
CA GLU A 29 16.38 -7.13 7.69
C GLU A 29 16.96 -5.83 7.13
N ILE A 30 16.12 -4.83 6.86
CA ILE A 30 16.54 -3.55 6.28
C ILE A 30 16.85 -2.46 7.32
N GLY A 31 16.74 -2.76 8.63
CA GLY A 31 17.04 -1.82 9.72
C GLY A 31 15.95 -0.77 10.00
N LEU A 32 14.68 -1.08 9.67
CA LEU A 32 13.53 -0.18 9.82
C LEU A 32 12.54 -0.67 10.88
N GLU A 33 13.04 -1.10 12.05
CA GLU A 33 12.22 -1.67 13.14
C GLU A 33 11.13 -0.71 13.64
N GLY A 34 11.34 0.60 13.53
CA GLY A 34 10.34 1.62 13.89
C GLY A 34 9.02 1.51 13.12
N VAL A 35 8.99 0.79 11.98
CA VAL A 35 7.78 0.54 11.18
C VAL A 35 6.83 -0.44 11.89
N ALA A 36 7.31 -1.28 12.82
CA ALA A 36 6.56 -2.37 13.41
C ALA A 36 5.20 -1.94 13.99
N ASN A 37 5.15 -0.83 14.72
CA ASN A 37 3.90 -0.31 15.29
C ASN A 37 2.89 0.08 14.20
N SER A 38 3.37 0.73 13.15
CA SER A 38 2.55 1.19 12.02
C SER A 38 2.02 0.02 11.19
N LEU A 39 2.83 -1.03 11.05
CA LEU A 39 2.48 -2.26 10.36
C LEU A 39 1.47 -3.09 11.16
N SER A 40 1.73 -3.34 12.44
CA SER A 40 0.83 -4.10 13.34
C SER A 40 -0.56 -3.48 13.40
N LYS A 41 -0.66 -2.14 13.44
CA LYS A 41 -1.95 -1.44 13.37
C LYS A 41 -2.69 -1.72 12.05
N ARG A 42 -1.98 -1.73 10.93
CA ARG A 42 -2.58 -2.00 9.61
C ARG A 42 -3.01 -3.46 9.44
N VAL A 43 -2.23 -4.40 9.95
CA VAL A 43 -2.59 -5.83 9.97
C VAL A 43 -3.84 -6.05 10.81
N LYS A 44 -3.90 -5.46 12.01
CA LYS A 44 -5.11 -5.48 12.84
C LYS A 44 -6.33 -4.92 12.09
N ASN A 45 -6.20 -3.75 11.48
CA ASN A 45 -7.30 -3.13 10.73
C ASN A 45 -7.67 -3.91 9.46
N ALA A 46 -6.74 -4.67 8.86
CA ALA A 46 -7.02 -5.55 7.74
C ALA A 46 -7.85 -6.77 8.18
N SER A 47 -7.67 -7.24 9.42
CA SER A 47 -8.46 -8.35 9.96
C SER A 47 -9.97 -8.04 10.04
N GLU A 48 -10.33 -6.77 10.16
CA GLU A 48 -11.71 -6.27 10.14
C GLU A 48 -12.36 -6.33 8.74
N LEU A 49 -11.56 -6.57 7.70
CA LEU A 49 -12.00 -6.66 6.31
C LEU A 49 -12.09 -8.11 5.80
N LEU A 50 -11.84 -9.11 6.65
CA LEU A 50 -11.88 -10.54 6.32
C LEU A 50 -13.32 -11.04 6.21
N ASP A 51 -14.08 -10.38 5.36
CA ASP A 51 -15.47 -10.65 5.06
C ASP A 51 -15.65 -10.51 3.55
N ALA A 52 -16.01 -11.62 2.89
CA ALA A 52 -16.18 -11.66 1.45
C ALA A 52 -17.29 -10.70 0.97
N ASP A 53 -18.30 -10.43 1.79
CA ASP A 53 -19.40 -9.52 1.45
C ASP A 53 -18.93 -8.07 1.31
N ARG A 54 -17.76 -7.73 1.87
CA ARG A 54 -17.12 -6.42 1.66
C ARG A 54 -16.47 -6.30 0.29
N ILE A 55 -16.12 -7.39 -0.38
CA ILE A 55 -15.56 -7.40 -1.74
C ILE A 55 -16.72 -7.44 -2.74
N LYS A 56 -17.07 -6.29 -3.31
CA LYS A 56 -18.20 -6.13 -4.24
C LYS A 56 -17.90 -6.64 -5.64
N ALA A 57 -16.64 -6.64 -6.02
CA ALA A 57 -16.16 -7.26 -7.25
C ALA A 57 -14.69 -7.63 -7.09
N LEU A 58 -14.31 -8.78 -7.65
CA LEU A 58 -12.93 -9.24 -7.74
C LEU A 58 -12.67 -9.65 -9.20
N ILE A 59 -11.72 -8.97 -9.83
CA ILE A 59 -11.29 -9.25 -11.20
C ILE A 59 -9.87 -9.78 -11.12
N ILE A 60 -9.67 -11.03 -11.53
CA ILE A 60 -8.36 -11.67 -11.59
C ILE A 60 -7.96 -11.80 -13.06
N LYS A 61 -6.74 -11.38 -13.38
CA LYS A 61 -6.11 -11.53 -14.69
C LYS A 61 -4.66 -11.95 -14.47
N ASP A 62 -4.36 -13.20 -14.78
CA ASP A 62 -3.06 -13.82 -14.54
C ASP A 62 -2.65 -13.65 -13.06
N GLU A 63 -1.47 -13.07 -12.81
CA GLU A 63 -0.93 -12.80 -11.47
C GLU A 63 -1.42 -11.45 -10.88
N HIS A 64 -2.42 -10.81 -11.50
CA HIS A 64 -2.97 -9.53 -11.04
C HIS A 64 -4.40 -9.68 -10.56
N ALA A 65 -4.76 -8.97 -9.50
CA ALA A 65 -6.15 -8.79 -9.13
C ALA A 65 -6.50 -7.35 -8.83
N LEU A 66 -7.74 -6.99 -9.16
CA LEU A 66 -8.39 -5.75 -8.85
C LEU A 66 -9.65 -6.05 -8.03
N ALA A 67 -9.78 -5.44 -6.86
CA ALA A 67 -10.94 -5.58 -6.00
C ALA A 67 -11.62 -4.24 -5.75
N PHE A 68 -12.96 -4.26 -5.76
CA PHE A 68 -13.81 -3.17 -5.31
C PHE A 68 -14.28 -3.51 -3.89
N ILE A 69 -13.77 -2.79 -2.89
CA ILE A 69 -14.05 -3.05 -1.48
C ILE A 69 -14.98 -1.97 -0.96
N ALA A 70 -16.12 -2.35 -0.39
CA ALA A 70 -17.11 -1.42 0.14
C ALA A 70 -16.48 -0.45 1.16
N ALA A 71 -16.74 0.85 0.98
CA ALA A 71 -16.44 1.84 2.00
C ALA A 71 -17.42 1.72 3.17
N SER A 72 -17.06 2.22 4.35
CA SER A 72 -17.98 2.24 5.48
C SER A 72 -19.19 3.15 5.19
N PRO A 73 -20.42 2.73 5.56
CA PRO A 73 -21.67 3.43 5.20
C PRO A 73 -21.91 4.79 5.89
N GLU A 74 -20.99 5.29 6.72
CA GLU A 74 -21.22 6.50 7.54
C GLU A 74 -21.05 7.84 6.81
N GLU A 75 -20.62 7.84 5.55
CA GLU A 75 -20.57 9.07 4.76
C GLU A 75 -21.92 9.28 4.06
N SER A 76 -22.81 10.05 4.68
CA SER A 76 -23.97 10.59 3.99
C SER A 76 -23.54 11.67 2.99
N LYS A 77 -24.32 11.89 1.92
CA LYS A 77 -24.14 13.00 0.97
C LYS A 77 -23.98 14.32 1.74
N LYS A 78 -22.76 14.89 1.74
CA LYS A 78 -22.47 16.14 2.45
C LYS A 78 -22.43 17.27 1.43
N ILE A 79 -23.10 18.37 1.68
CA ILE A 79 -23.00 19.57 0.83
C ILE A 79 -22.08 20.56 1.53
N VAL A 80 -21.02 21.02 0.85
CA VAL A 80 -20.15 22.08 1.35
C VAL A 80 -20.48 23.37 0.61
N SER A 81 -20.71 24.44 1.36
CA SER A 81 -20.90 25.78 0.81
C SER A 81 -19.56 26.51 0.79
N VAL A 82 -19.06 26.83 -0.40
CA VAL A 82 -17.81 27.57 -0.62
C VAL A 82 -18.16 29.00 -1.01
N ARG A 83 -17.62 29.98 -0.29
CA ARG A 83 -17.73 31.39 -0.65
C ARG A 83 -16.67 31.72 -1.70
N THR A 84 -17.11 32.09 -2.88
CA THR A 84 -16.28 32.49 -4.02
C THR A 84 -16.39 34.00 -4.22
N GLY A 85 -15.53 34.58 -5.08
CA GLY A 85 -15.60 36.00 -5.46
C GLY A 85 -16.93 36.40 -6.11
N THR A 86 -17.70 35.44 -6.62
CA THR A 86 -19.00 35.64 -7.30
C THR A 86 -20.19 35.23 -6.44
N GLY A 87 -19.99 34.82 -5.18
CA GLY A 87 -21.06 34.40 -4.26
C GLY A 87 -20.86 33.01 -3.66
N LEU A 88 -21.92 32.46 -3.08
CA LEU A 88 -21.89 31.15 -2.41
C LEU A 88 -22.18 30.02 -3.41
N VAL A 89 -21.23 29.09 -3.57
CA VAL A 89 -21.39 27.89 -4.41
C VAL A 89 -21.60 26.68 -3.50
N ARG A 90 -22.61 25.85 -3.79
CA ARG A 90 -22.87 24.61 -3.04
C ARG A 90 -22.32 23.43 -3.83
N ILE A 91 -21.31 22.75 -3.28
CA ILE A 91 -20.64 21.61 -3.90
C ILE A 91 -21.11 20.33 -3.20
N PRO A 92 -21.78 19.40 -3.90
CA PRO A 92 -22.12 18.10 -3.34
C PRO A 92 -20.87 17.22 -3.21
N ILE A 93 -20.64 16.68 -2.02
CA ILE A 93 -19.68 15.61 -1.75
C ILE A 93 -20.46 14.30 -1.74
N TYR A 94 -20.21 13.48 -2.76
CA TYR A 94 -20.73 12.13 -2.82
C TYR A 94 -19.83 11.22 -1.99
N PRO A 95 -20.39 10.39 -1.10
CA PRO A 95 -19.60 9.42 -0.38
C PRO A 95 -18.99 8.43 -1.36
N ARG A 96 -17.77 7.99 -1.05
CA ARG A 96 -17.15 6.96 -1.86
C ARG A 96 -17.84 5.64 -1.55
N GLU A 97 -18.43 4.98 -2.54
CA GLU A 97 -19.12 3.70 -2.34
C GLU A 97 -18.13 2.53 -2.17
N PHE A 98 -16.97 2.62 -2.81
CA PHE A 98 -15.94 1.58 -2.78
C PHE A 98 -14.52 2.15 -2.87
N TYR A 99 -13.59 1.45 -2.26
CA TYR A 99 -12.16 1.58 -2.53
C TYR A 99 -11.76 0.60 -3.62
N VAL A 100 -10.91 1.05 -4.53
CA VAL A 100 -10.32 0.19 -5.56
C VAL A 100 -8.94 -0.20 -5.09
N THR A 101 -8.69 -1.50 -5.01
CA THR A 101 -7.41 -2.07 -4.58
C THR A 101 -6.88 -2.96 -5.69
N GLN A 102 -5.61 -2.80 -6.04
CA GLN A 102 -4.92 -3.65 -7.01
C GLN A 102 -3.72 -4.28 -6.35
N VAL A 103 -3.52 -5.59 -6.59
CA VAL A 103 -2.35 -6.35 -6.14
C VAL A 103 -1.85 -7.16 -7.34
N GLY A 104 -0.53 -7.21 -7.51
CA GLY A 104 0.12 -8.07 -8.49
C GLY A 104 1.65 -8.06 -8.34
N PRO A 105 2.39 -8.79 -9.19
CA PRO A 105 3.83 -9.00 -9.07
C PRO A 105 4.66 -7.71 -9.14
N TYR A 106 4.08 -6.63 -9.66
CA TYR A 106 4.77 -5.36 -9.87
C TYR A 106 4.25 -4.21 -9.00
N GLY A 107 3.31 -4.48 -8.08
CA GLY A 107 2.84 -3.45 -7.16
C GLY A 107 1.56 -3.78 -6.41
N ILE A 108 1.37 -3.05 -5.31
CA ILE A 108 0.16 -3.02 -4.51
C ILE A 108 -0.30 -1.57 -4.34
N LYS A 109 -1.54 -1.28 -4.73
CA LYS A 109 -2.10 0.08 -4.66
C LYS A 109 -3.55 0.06 -4.19
N CYS A 110 -3.96 1.14 -3.55
CA CYS A 110 -5.34 1.33 -3.12
C CYS A 110 -5.73 2.80 -3.23
N THR A 111 -7.02 3.06 -3.44
CA THR A 111 -7.53 4.43 -3.50
C THR A 111 -7.93 5.00 -2.14
N CYS A 112 -7.87 4.24 -1.05
CA CYS A 112 -8.30 4.72 0.26
C CYS A 112 -7.46 5.91 0.77
N GLU A 113 -8.02 6.70 1.68
CA GLU A 113 -7.34 7.90 2.19
C GLU A 113 -5.97 7.59 2.79
N ASP A 114 -5.85 6.53 3.59
CA ASP A 114 -4.54 6.11 4.13
C ASP A 114 -3.53 5.80 3.02
N ALA A 115 -3.96 5.22 1.90
CA ALA A 115 -3.10 4.94 0.76
C ALA A 115 -2.62 6.23 0.06
N LEU A 116 -3.54 7.16 -0.18
CA LEU A 116 -3.25 8.47 -0.77
C LEU A 116 -2.27 9.27 0.11
N MET A 117 -2.53 9.31 1.42
CA MET A 117 -1.70 10.02 2.39
C MET A 117 -0.33 9.35 2.55
N THR A 118 -0.28 8.02 2.51
CA THR A 118 0.98 7.27 2.52
C THR A 118 1.83 7.62 1.32
N SER A 119 1.25 7.57 0.12
CA SER A 119 1.96 7.91 -1.12
C SER A 119 2.49 9.34 -1.09
N ALA A 120 1.62 10.32 -0.82
CA ALA A 120 2.01 11.73 -0.83
C ALA A 120 3.13 12.06 0.18
N LYS A 121 3.06 11.50 1.39
CA LYS A 121 4.10 11.70 2.42
C LYS A 121 5.39 10.99 2.05
N ALA A 122 5.31 9.76 1.55
CA ALA A 122 6.47 8.99 1.17
C ALA A 122 7.21 9.63 -0.01
N ASP A 123 6.49 10.09 -1.03
CA ASP A 123 7.07 10.80 -2.18
C ASP A 123 7.78 12.09 -1.73
N LYS A 124 7.16 12.86 -0.83
CA LYS A 124 7.80 14.07 -0.26
C LYS A 124 9.09 13.73 0.48
N ALA A 125 9.08 12.68 1.31
CA ALA A 125 10.27 12.23 2.03
C ALA A 125 11.35 11.71 1.07
N LEU A 126 10.96 10.97 0.03
CA LEU A 126 11.85 10.43 -0.98
C LEU A 126 12.59 11.55 -1.73
N MET A 127 11.93 12.67 -2.04
CA MET A 127 12.60 13.85 -2.60
C MET A 127 13.68 14.42 -1.67
N GLY A 128 13.46 14.38 -0.36
CA GLY A 128 14.46 14.77 0.63
C GLY A 128 15.65 13.83 0.64
N VAL A 129 15.40 12.52 0.58
CA VAL A 129 16.44 11.48 0.53
C VAL A 129 17.25 11.55 -0.77
N ALA A 130 16.62 11.78 -1.92
CA ALA A 130 17.30 11.89 -3.21
C ALA A 130 18.40 12.98 -3.21
N ARG A 131 18.15 14.10 -2.52
CA ARG A 131 19.14 15.17 -2.33
C ARG A 131 20.34 14.73 -1.50
N VAL A 132 20.13 13.86 -0.51
CA VAL A 132 21.18 13.34 0.38
C VAL A 132 22.02 12.29 -0.31
N LEU A 133 21.41 11.45 -1.15
CA LEU A 133 22.09 10.40 -1.91
C LEU A 133 22.83 10.94 -3.15
N GLU A 134 22.85 12.26 -3.36
CA GLU A 134 23.40 12.92 -4.56
C GLU A 134 22.89 12.31 -5.87
N ALA A 135 21.70 11.69 -5.84
CA ALA A 135 21.08 11.13 -7.03
C ALA A 135 20.79 12.30 -7.98
N GLY A 136 21.38 12.27 -9.18
CA GLY A 136 21.17 13.32 -10.16
C GLY A 136 19.67 13.51 -10.39
N PHE A 137 19.16 14.74 -10.30
CA PHE A 137 17.74 15.03 -10.53
C PHE A 137 17.26 14.56 -11.93
N SER A 138 18.18 14.40 -12.89
CA SER A 138 17.93 13.80 -14.20
C SER A 138 17.64 12.29 -14.15
N GLU A 139 18.05 11.59 -13.10
CA GLU A 139 17.79 10.17 -12.85
C GLU A 139 16.51 9.94 -12.03
N VAL A 140 15.97 10.99 -11.40
CA VAL A 140 14.76 10.92 -10.57
C VAL A 140 13.53 11.07 -11.47
N ARG A 141 12.82 9.96 -11.68
CA ARG A 141 11.58 9.96 -12.48
C ARG A 141 10.47 10.83 -11.88
N PRO A 142 9.53 11.32 -12.70
CA PRO A 142 8.38 12.05 -12.20
C PRO A 142 7.54 11.19 -11.24
N LEU A 143 7.36 11.71 -10.03
CA LEU A 143 6.44 11.21 -9.01
C LEU A 143 5.01 11.15 -9.58
N PRO A 144 4.17 10.16 -9.17
CA PRO A 144 4.19 9.48 -7.87
C PRO A 144 4.61 8.00 -7.91
N ILE A 145 5.85 7.69 -7.48
CA ILE A 145 6.40 6.34 -7.53
C ILE A 145 5.89 5.48 -6.36
N SER A 146 5.76 6.06 -5.16
CA SER A 146 5.32 5.34 -3.96
C SER A 146 3.90 4.77 -4.07
N SER A 147 3.07 5.34 -4.95
CA SER A 147 1.68 4.93 -5.17
C SER A 147 1.51 3.46 -5.59
N LYS A 148 2.59 2.83 -6.09
CA LYS A 148 2.65 1.41 -6.49
C LYS A 148 3.00 0.45 -5.34
N TYR A 149 3.39 0.94 -4.16
CA TYR A 149 3.95 0.12 -3.08
C TYR A 149 3.26 0.39 -1.74
N ILE A 150 1.93 0.46 -1.73
CA ILE A 150 1.18 0.91 -0.58
C ILE A 150 0.78 -0.24 0.35
N ILE A 151 1.20 -0.13 1.62
CA ILE A 151 0.66 -0.94 2.72
C ILE A 151 -0.49 -0.16 3.39
N CYS A 152 -1.72 -0.63 3.20
CA CYS A 152 -2.90 -0.19 3.94
C CYS A 152 -3.76 -1.42 4.27
N LYS A 153 -4.82 -1.23 5.07
CA LYS A 153 -5.70 -2.36 5.45
C LYS A 153 -6.28 -3.11 4.25
N HIS A 154 -6.60 -2.41 3.17
CA HIS A 154 -7.20 -2.99 1.98
C HIS A 154 -6.20 -3.77 1.13
N THR A 155 -4.98 -3.24 0.91
CA THR A 155 -3.94 -3.99 0.18
C THR A 155 -3.51 -5.22 0.94
N LEU A 156 -3.42 -5.15 2.27
CA LEU A 156 -3.13 -6.32 3.10
C LEU A 156 -4.22 -7.39 3.01
N ALA A 157 -5.50 -7.00 3.17
CA ALA A 157 -6.62 -7.94 3.08
C ALA A 157 -6.71 -8.59 1.69
N LEU A 158 -6.56 -7.83 0.61
CA LEU A 158 -6.55 -8.40 -0.75
C LEU A 158 -5.32 -9.30 -0.97
N THR A 159 -4.13 -8.87 -0.56
CA THR A 159 -2.90 -9.66 -0.73
C THR A 159 -2.98 -11.00 -0.01
N SER A 160 -3.52 -11.04 1.22
CA SER A 160 -3.70 -12.29 1.94
C SER A 160 -4.75 -13.19 1.28
N LEU A 161 -5.82 -12.63 0.70
CA LEU A 161 -6.79 -13.41 -0.05
C LEU A 161 -6.14 -14.07 -1.28
N LEU A 162 -5.43 -13.28 -2.08
CA LEU A 162 -4.75 -13.76 -3.28
C LEU A 162 -3.63 -14.76 -2.96
N ASN A 163 -2.95 -14.57 -1.82
CA ASN A 163 -1.96 -15.52 -1.36
C ASN A 163 -2.60 -16.85 -0.96
N ARG A 164 -3.74 -16.82 -0.26
CA ARG A 164 -4.47 -18.04 0.07
C ARG A 164 -4.97 -18.77 -1.17
N LEU A 165 -5.41 -18.02 -2.20
CA LEU A 165 -5.84 -18.52 -3.51
C LEU A 165 -4.69 -19.02 -4.39
N GLY A 166 -3.43 -18.83 -3.99
CA GLY A 166 -2.26 -19.20 -4.80
C GLY A 166 -2.01 -18.31 -6.02
N ILE A 167 -2.75 -17.21 -6.16
CA ILE A 167 -2.60 -16.23 -7.26
C ILE A 167 -1.34 -15.39 -7.06
N VAL A 168 -1.02 -15.07 -5.80
CA VAL A 168 0.18 -14.31 -5.44
C VAL A 168 1.01 -15.11 -4.45
N ARG A 169 2.29 -15.25 -4.75
CA ARG A 169 3.24 -16.03 -3.96
C ARG A 169 4.19 -15.10 -3.21
N LEU A 170 4.28 -15.24 -1.88
CA LEU A 170 5.18 -14.43 -1.06
C LEU A 170 6.66 -14.74 -1.32
N ASP A 171 6.95 -15.92 -1.89
CA ASP A 171 8.27 -16.38 -2.29
C ASP A 171 8.61 -16.07 -3.77
N ASP A 172 7.67 -15.52 -4.55
CA ASP A 172 7.97 -15.01 -5.89
C ASP A 172 8.90 -13.79 -5.77
N SER A 173 10.01 -13.79 -6.52
CA SER A 173 11.05 -12.78 -6.39
C SER A 173 10.57 -11.37 -6.77
N ARG A 174 9.64 -11.25 -7.72
CA ARG A 174 9.07 -9.95 -8.13
C ARG A 174 8.16 -9.42 -7.04
N PHE A 175 7.29 -10.27 -6.49
CA PHE A 175 6.40 -9.85 -5.41
C PHE A 175 7.14 -9.60 -4.09
N ALA A 176 8.15 -10.40 -3.76
CA ALA A 176 9.01 -10.17 -2.61
C ALA A 176 9.71 -8.80 -2.68
N LYS A 177 10.14 -8.38 -3.88
CA LYS A 177 10.65 -7.02 -4.11
C LYS A 177 9.59 -5.96 -3.85
N VAL A 178 8.36 -6.16 -4.33
CA VAL A 178 7.23 -5.25 -4.04
C VAL A 178 7.03 -5.10 -2.52
N LEU A 179 7.04 -6.20 -1.76
CA LEU A 179 6.91 -6.15 -0.29
C LEU A 179 8.05 -5.37 0.38
N ARG A 180 9.30 -5.55 -0.07
CA ARG A 180 10.46 -4.78 0.42
C ARG A 180 10.29 -3.28 0.18
N LEU A 181 9.97 -2.90 -1.07
CA LEU A 181 9.73 -1.50 -1.44
C LEU A 181 8.54 -0.91 -0.67
N SER A 182 7.51 -1.72 -0.40
CA SER A 182 6.36 -1.33 0.40
C SER A 182 6.69 -1.02 1.87
N VAL A 183 7.61 -1.77 2.49
CA VAL A 183 8.10 -1.43 3.84
C VAL A 183 8.89 -0.12 3.82
N VAL A 184 9.73 0.10 2.80
CA VAL A 184 10.47 1.37 2.64
C VAL A 184 9.52 2.55 2.46
N VAL A 185 8.48 2.42 1.62
CA VAL A 185 7.45 3.46 1.45
C VAL A 185 6.71 3.75 2.75
N LEU A 186 6.40 2.72 3.54
CA LEU A 186 5.81 2.93 4.86
C LEU A 186 6.79 3.65 5.81
N ALA A 187 8.07 3.29 5.82
CA ALA A 187 9.08 3.96 6.62
C ALA A 187 9.27 5.44 6.24
N LEU A 188 9.26 5.75 4.94
CA LEU A 188 9.30 7.13 4.43
C LEU A 188 8.09 7.94 4.92
N ARG A 189 6.89 7.35 4.89
CA ARG A 189 5.67 7.97 5.44
C ARG A 189 5.80 8.26 6.94
N GLU A 190 6.34 7.33 7.70
CA GLU A 190 6.53 7.47 9.16
C GLU A 190 7.70 8.40 9.53
N GLY A 191 8.47 8.89 8.56
CA GLY A 191 9.63 9.76 8.81
C GLY A 191 10.81 9.01 9.43
N LEU A 192 10.92 7.70 9.20
CA LEU A 192 11.95 6.85 9.79
C LEU A 192 13.24 6.80 8.97
N VAL A 193 13.22 7.31 7.73
CA VAL A 193 14.39 7.37 6.87
C VAL A 193 15.11 8.71 7.05
N ASN A 194 16.31 8.67 7.61
CA ASN A 194 17.18 9.82 7.85
C ASN A 194 18.66 9.46 7.59
N GLN A 195 19.56 10.46 7.65
CA GLN A 195 20.99 10.27 7.35
C GLN A 195 21.67 9.18 8.17
N ASN A 196 21.28 8.98 9.43
CA ASN A 196 21.89 7.94 10.27
C ASN A 196 21.45 6.56 9.81
N THR A 197 20.14 6.37 9.59
CA THR A 197 19.60 5.08 9.08
C THR A 197 20.14 4.72 7.69
N LEU A 198 20.45 5.71 6.85
CA LEU A 198 21.04 5.48 5.53
C LEU A 198 22.50 5.00 5.62
N LYS A 199 23.29 5.55 6.56
CA LYS A 199 24.68 5.13 6.78
C LYS A 199 24.80 3.74 7.39
N GLU A 200 23.82 3.36 8.20
CA GLU A 200 23.82 2.09 8.93
C GLU A 200 23.27 0.91 8.10
N SER A 201 22.61 1.16 6.96
CA SER A 201 21.95 0.13 6.16
C SER A 201 22.21 0.30 4.66
N GLU A 202 23.15 -0.51 4.15
CA GLU A 202 23.43 -0.61 2.71
C GLU A 202 22.18 -1.11 1.94
N ASN A 203 21.50 -2.12 2.49
CA ASN A 203 20.26 -2.66 1.92
C ASN A 203 19.17 -1.59 1.73
N LEU A 204 18.99 -0.71 2.73
CA LEU A 204 18.03 0.40 2.65
C LEU A 204 18.43 1.39 1.56
N THR A 205 19.71 1.72 1.47
CA THR A 205 20.25 2.62 0.44
C THR A 205 20.01 2.04 -0.96
N THR A 206 20.29 0.75 -1.18
CA THR A 206 19.99 0.07 -2.45
C THR A 206 18.51 0.15 -2.80
N LEU A 207 17.60 -0.17 -1.85
CA LEU A 207 16.16 -0.14 -2.10
C LEU A 207 15.64 1.27 -2.41
N LEU A 208 16.22 2.31 -1.80
CA LEU A 208 15.87 3.71 -2.09
C LEU A 208 16.35 4.12 -3.48
N SER A 209 17.56 3.73 -3.87
CA SER A 209 18.05 3.93 -5.24
C SER A 209 17.19 3.18 -6.25
N GLU A 210 16.76 1.96 -5.93
CA GLU A 210 15.82 1.22 -6.77
C GLU A 210 14.48 1.96 -6.89
N LEU A 211 13.88 2.41 -5.79
CA LEU A 211 12.65 3.22 -5.81
C LEU A 211 12.78 4.44 -6.72
N LEU A 212 13.91 5.15 -6.68
CA LEU A 212 14.15 6.32 -7.54
C LEU A 212 14.26 5.95 -9.03
N ARG A 213 14.68 4.72 -9.33
CA ARG A 213 14.88 4.20 -10.69
C ARG A 213 13.67 3.48 -11.26
N VAL A 214 12.71 2.99 -10.44
CA VAL A 214 11.58 2.19 -10.94
C VAL A 214 10.64 3.02 -11.82
N GLY A 215 10.78 2.83 -13.12
CA GLY A 215 9.77 3.18 -14.12
C GLY A 215 10.01 2.56 -15.50
N ASP A 216 10.97 1.65 -15.66
CA ASP A 216 11.13 0.80 -16.84
C ASP A 216 10.25 -0.45 -16.73
#